data_AF-U4KKR9-F1
#
_entry.id   AF-U4KKR9-F1
#
_cell.length_a   1.000
_cell.length_b   1.000
_cell.length_c   1.000
_cell.angle_alpha   90.00
_cell.angle_beta   90.00
_cell.angle_gamma   90.00
#
_symmetry.space_group_name_H-M   'P 1'
#
loop_
_entity.id
_entity.type
_entity.pdbx_description
1 polymer ?
#
loop_
_entity_poly.entity_id
_entity_poly.type
_entity_poly.pdbx_seq_one_letter_code
_entity_poly.pdbx_strand_id
1 'polypeptide(L)'
;MKILTTIYSKEALIENKDYLDGIITGNEVYATRLTHSFELDEILEIIDIANRLHKECFITLNQMYTNEHLEEVSQFIDKLPIDKITGYIIADIGVYMILKDKNLHNKAIYNPETLLTNYFDFNYLAETGIFGGFVAKEITLEDIKIINKNKKTHTFMVGHGHLNMFYSKRKLLKNYADYLNSKEDFKDKQDLLIIEEKRKDDPYPVLEDYAGTHVFRSKVFSSLEELSEIKKAIDYLVIDTIFKDDAYLKLILPMYYDNQINKETIDQLQSKYNESWDKGFLFNKTFYKR
;
A
#
# COMPACT_ATOMS: atom_id res chain seq x y z
N MET A 1 0.80 -16.94 5.91
CA MET A 1 0.57 -15.63 5.28
C MET A 1 -0.62 -14.99 5.95
N LYS A 2 -0.49 -13.73 6.38
CA LYS A 2 -1.55 -12.87 6.90
C LYS A 2 -2.07 -11.96 5.80
N ILE A 3 -3.35 -11.59 5.86
CA ILE A 3 -4.00 -10.68 4.93
C ILE A 3 -4.23 -9.34 5.62
N LEU A 4 -3.62 -8.30 5.08
CA LEU A 4 -3.80 -6.92 5.50
C LEU A 4 -4.64 -6.18 4.47
N THR A 5 -5.34 -5.14 4.89
CA THR A 5 -6.08 -4.29 3.96
C THR A 5 -6.11 -2.83 4.36
N THR A 6 -6.25 -1.95 3.37
CA THR A 6 -6.64 -0.56 3.58
C THR A 6 -8.16 -0.45 3.59
N ILE A 7 -8.70 0.51 4.35
CA ILE A 7 -10.14 0.66 4.55
C ILE A 7 -10.58 2.07 4.18
N TYR A 8 -11.81 2.23 3.68
CA TYR A 8 -12.40 3.54 3.42
C TYR A 8 -13.16 4.07 4.65
N SER A 9 -13.80 3.18 5.41
CA SER A 9 -14.45 3.51 6.69
C SER A 9 -14.01 2.58 7.83
N LYS A 10 -14.19 3.02 9.07
CA LYS A 10 -13.93 2.19 10.26
C LYS A 10 -14.92 1.03 10.40
N GLU A 11 -16.13 1.19 9.88
CA GLU A 11 -17.17 0.15 9.83
C GLU A 11 -16.71 -1.05 8.99
N ALA A 12 -15.95 -0.80 7.93
CA ALA A 12 -15.41 -1.84 7.05
C ALA A 12 -14.55 -2.87 7.81
N LEU A 13 -13.81 -2.45 8.84
CA LEU A 13 -13.04 -3.34 9.71
C LEU A 13 -13.96 -4.32 10.47
N ILE A 14 -15.09 -3.84 10.98
CA ILE A 14 -16.05 -4.66 11.73
C ILE A 14 -16.77 -5.63 10.80
N GLU A 15 -17.23 -5.14 9.63
CA GLU A 15 -17.94 -5.94 8.65
C GLU A 15 -17.10 -7.07 8.07
N ASN A 16 -15.80 -6.83 7.90
CA ASN A 16 -14.88 -7.78 7.25
C ASN A 16 -13.94 -8.49 8.23
N LYS A 17 -14.21 -8.42 9.53
CA LYS A 17 -13.34 -8.95 10.60
C LYS A 17 -12.99 -10.44 10.42
N ASP A 18 -13.84 -11.22 9.76
CA ASP A 18 -13.62 -12.66 9.58
C ASP A 18 -12.71 -12.98 8.37
N TYR A 19 -12.41 -11.98 7.53
CA TYR A 19 -11.68 -12.14 6.26
C TYR A 19 -10.38 -11.32 6.18
N LEU A 20 -9.90 -10.80 7.31
CA LEU A 20 -8.64 -10.04 7.40
C LEU A 20 -7.91 -10.34 8.71
N ASP A 21 -6.58 -10.25 8.69
CA ASP A 21 -5.71 -10.39 9.86
C ASP A 21 -5.29 -9.04 10.45
N GLY A 22 -5.29 -7.98 9.64
CA GLY A 22 -4.96 -6.64 10.08
C GLY A 22 -5.32 -5.54 9.09
N ILE A 23 -5.13 -4.30 9.52
CA ILE A 23 -5.43 -3.10 8.74
C ILE A 23 -4.22 -2.19 8.62
N ILE A 24 -4.16 -1.45 7.52
CA ILE A 24 -3.23 -0.36 7.29
C ILE A 24 -4.04 0.93 7.23
N THR A 25 -3.69 1.89 8.09
CA THR A 25 -4.33 3.21 8.16
C THR A 25 -3.30 4.31 8.33
N GLY A 26 -3.70 5.57 8.15
CA GLY A 26 -2.82 6.72 8.27
C GLY A 26 -3.56 8.04 8.07
N ASN A 27 -2.78 9.12 8.14
CA ASN A 27 -3.26 10.49 7.95
C ASN A 27 -2.46 11.15 6.82
N GLU A 28 -3.13 11.94 5.98
CA GLU A 28 -2.55 12.56 4.77
C GLU A 28 -1.33 13.46 5.05
N VAL A 29 -1.18 13.97 6.28
CA VAL A 29 -0.01 14.77 6.67
C VAL A 29 1.26 13.91 6.70
N TYR A 30 1.15 12.63 7.06
CA TYR A 30 2.30 11.74 7.25
C TYR A 30 2.33 10.56 6.26
N ALA A 31 1.25 10.31 5.54
CA ALA A 31 1.18 9.21 4.59
C ALA A 31 0.70 9.68 3.23
N THR A 32 0.87 8.82 2.23
CA THR A 32 0.48 9.12 0.86
C THR A 32 -0.24 7.95 0.24
N ARG A 33 -1.15 8.25 -0.70
CA ARG A 33 -1.99 7.27 -1.42
C ARG A 33 -2.82 6.42 -0.45
N LEU A 34 -3.43 7.10 0.51
CA LEU A 34 -4.38 6.47 1.41
C LEU A 34 -5.69 6.19 0.67
N THR A 35 -6.30 5.03 0.91
CA THR A 35 -7.69 4.78 0.50
C THR A 35 -8.63 5.83 1.11
N HIS A 36 -8.40 6.16 2.38
CA HIS A 36 -9.02 7.27 3.08
C HIS A 36 -8.03 7.84 4.11
N SER A 37 -7.98 9.16 4.23
CA SER A 37 -7.19 9.84 5.27
C SER A 37 -8.04 10.00 6.52
N PHE A 38 -7.56 9.48 7.64
CA PHE A 38 -8.25 9.58 8.92
C PHE A 38 -7.58 10.61 9.80
N GLU A 39 -8.39 11.38 10.54
CA GLU A 39 -7.87 12.26 11.58
C GLU A 39 -7.34 11.46 12.77
N LEU A 40 -6.53 12.10 13.63
CA LEU A 40 -5.90 11.42 14.76
C LEU A 40 -6.93 10.70 15.66
N ASP A 41 -8.05 11.35 15.99
CA ASP A 41 -9.08 10.76 16.84
C ASP A 41 -9.70 9.51 16.18
N GLU A 42 -9.91 9.54 14.86
CA GLU A 42 -10.42 8.40 14.11
C GLU A 42 -9.39 7.26 14.04
N ILE A 43 -8.10 7.58 13.89
CA ILE A 43 -7.02 6.58 13.97
C ILE A 43 -7.00 5.91 15.34
N LEU A 44 -7.16 6.68 16.43
CA LEU A 44 -7.23 6.13 17.79
C LEU A 44 -8.43 5.19 17.95
N GLU A 45 -9.59 5.53 17.39
CA GLU A 45 -10.76 4.66 17.35
C GLU A 45 -10.50 3.37 16.55
N ILE A 46 -9.91 3.49 15.36
CA ILE A 46 -9.56 2.34 14.51
C ILE A 46 -8.60 1.40 15.22
N ILE A 47 -7.56 1.93 15.89
CA ILE A 47 -6.62 1.14 16.69
C ILE A 47 -7.38 0.39 17.79
N ASP A 48 -8.29 1.05 18.50
CA ASP A 48 -9.07 0.41 19.57
C ASP A 48 -9.99 -0.69 19.04
N ILE A 49 -10.70 -0.45 17.93
CA ILE A 49 -11.54 -1.45 17.25
C ILE A 49 -10.69 -2.65 16.83
N ALA A 50 -9.56 -2.42 16.17
CA ALA A 50 -8.65 -3.49 15.73
C ALA A 50 -8.17 -4.34 16.92
N ASN A 51 -7.76 -3.70 18.01
CA ASN A 51 -7.31 -4.38 19.23
C ASN A 51 -8.43 -5.22 19.87
N ARG A 52 -9.65 -4.68 19.97
CA ARG A 52 -10.82 -5.43 20.49
C ARG A 52 -11.19 -6.63 19.62
N LEU A 53 -10.94 -6.54 18.31
CA LEU A 53 -11.15 -7.63 17.36
C LEU A 53 -9.94 -8.57 17.21
N HIS A 54 -8.87 -8.35 18.00
CA HIS A 54 -7.61 -9.08 17.90
C HIS A 54 -6.96 -9.04 16.50
N LYS A 55 -7.08 -7.89 15.82
CA LYS A 55 -6.49 -7.62 14.51
C LYS A 55 -5.22 -6.79 14.64
N GLU A 56 -4.29 -7.02 13.72
CA GLU A 56 -3.07 -6.22 13.64
C GLU A 56 -3.36 -4.82 13.10
N CYS A 57 -2.63 -3.84 13.62
CA CYS A 57 -2.79 -2.45 13.21
C CYS A 57 -1.45 -1.89 12.74
N PHE A 58 -1.43 -1.43 11.49
CA PHE A 58 -0.27 -0.83 10.86
C PHE A 58 -0.55 0.63 10.54
N ILE A 59 0.36 1.51 10.95
CA ILE A 59 0.30 2.93 10.63
C ILE A 59 1.25 3.20 9.47
N THR A 60 0.75 3.74 8.37
CA THR A 60 1.63 4.14 7.26
C THR A 60 2.19 5.54 7.49
N LEU A 61 3.49 5.69 7.23
CA LEU A 61 4.31 6.89 7.34
C LEU A 61 5.24 6.96 6.11
N ASN A 62 4.66 6.74 4.92
CA ASN A 62 5.37 6.39 3.68
C ASN A 62 5.65 7.57 2.74
N GLN A 63 5.65 8.82 3.23
CA GLN A 63 6.04 9.98 2.43
C GLN A 63 7.57 10.12 2.28
N MET A 64 7.97 11.04 1.38
CA MET A 64 9.33 11.58 1.32
C MET A 64 9.44 12.77 2.29
N TYR A 65 10.28 12.71 3.32
CA TYR A 65 10.30 13.74 4.36
C TYR A 65 11.47 14.72 4.22
N THR A 66 11.27 15.94 4.72
CA THR A 66 12.36 16.87 5.02
C THR A 66 12.58 16.88 6.54
N ASN A 67 13.68 17.49 7.00
CA ASN A 67 14.00 17.55 8.44
C ASN A 67 12.84 18.10 9.28
N GLU A 68 12.18 19.17 8.84
CA GLU A 68 11.03 19.77 9.53
C GLU A 68 9.86 18.76 9.66
N HIS A 69 9.49 18.09 8.57
CA HIS A 69 8.43 17.08 8.62
C HIS A 69 8.80 15.87 9.49
N LEU A 70 10.08 15.51 9.58
CA LEU A 70 10.54 14.43 10.47
C LEU A 70 10.28 14.75 11.95
N GLU A 71 10.40 16.01 12.36
CA GLU A 71 10.04 16.43 13.72
C GLU A 71 8.53 16.23 13.98
N GLU A 72 7.69 16.60 13.01
CA GLU A 72 6.24 16.40 13.09
C GLU A 72 5.85 14.92 13.14
N VAL A 73 6.49 14.07 12.34
CA VAL A 73 6.30 12.60 12.39
C VAL A 73 6.63 12.05 13.78
N SER A 74 7.74 12.50 14.38
CA SER A 74 8.11 12.10 15.74
C SER A 74 7.02 12.47 16.76
N GLN A 75 6.48 13.70 16.68
CA GLN A 75 5.40 14.16 17.55
C GLN A 75 4.09 13.41 17.30
N PHE A 76 3.80 13.04 16.06
CA PHE A 76 2.62 12.22 15.74
C PHE A 76 2.72 10.83 16.37
N ILE A 77 3.88 10.17 16.27
CA ILE A 77 4.14 8.87 16.90
C ILE A 77 3.92 8.95 18.43
N ASP A 78 4.33 10.05 19.07
CA ASP A 78 4.15 10.25 20.52
C ASP A 78 2.68 10.34 20.96
N LYS A 79 1.76 10.64 20.05
CA LYS A 79 0.31 10.69 20.33
C LYS A 79 -0.37 9.34 20.20
N LEU A 80 0.32 8.33 19.65
CA LEU A 80 -0.25 7.02 19.36
C LEU A 80 -0.05 6.04 20.53
N PRO A 81 -1.01 5.11 20.78
CA PRO A 81 -0.85 4.05 21.76
C PRO A 81 0.08 2.95 21.19
N ILE A 82 1.39 3.18 21.28
CA ILE A 82 2.43 2.37 20.63
C ILE A 82 2.30 0.85 20.91
N ASP A 83 1.89 0.47 22.12
CA ASP A 83 1.73 -0.94 22.50
C ASP A 83 0.58 -1.65 21.77
N LYS A 84 -0.40 -0.88 21.27
CA LYS A 84 -1.55 -1.35 20.49
C LYS A 84 -1.30 -1.38 18.98
N ILE A 85 -0.14 -0.89 18.53
CA ILE A 85 0.25 -0.84 17.10
C ILE A 85 1.20 -1.99 16.79
N THR A 86 0.92 -2.74 15.72
CA THR A 86 1.77 -3.83 15.27
C THR A 86 3.02 -3.31 14.58
N GLY A 87 2.87 -2.34 13.66
CA GLY A 87 3.98 -1.82 12.90
C GLY A 87 3.77 -0.47 12.23
N TYR A 88 4.87 0.12 11.76
CA TYR A 88 4.90 1.38 11.02
C TYR A 88 5.46 1.15 9.62
N ILE A 89 4.68 1.40 8.57
CA ILE A 89 5.13 1.26 7.18
C ILE A 89 5.82 2.55 6.75
N ILE A 90 7.12 2.50 6.47
CA ILE A 90 7.96 3.66 6.19
C ILE A 90 8.61 3.53 4.82
N ALA A 91 8.79 4.65 4.12
CA ALA A 91 9.54 4.70 2.87
C ALA A 91 10.88 5.44 3.02
N ASP A 92 10.97 6.37 3.96
CA ASP A 92 12.14 7.19 4.23
C ASP A 92 12.93 6.64 5.44
N ILE A 93 14.26 6.49 5.29
CA ILE A 93 15.15 6.00 6.35
C ILE A 93 15.20 6.97 7.54
N GLY A 94 14.92 8.27 7.34
CA GLY A 94 14.80 9.24 8.44
C GLY A 94 13.76 8.83 9.47
N VAL A 95 12.63 8.24 9.04
CA VAL A 95 11.60 7.73 9.96
C VAL A 95 12.07 6.47 10.69
N TYR A 96 12.87 5.61 10.05
CA TYR A 96 13.51 4.49 10.75
C TYR A 96 14.39 4.98 11.90
N MET A 97 15.15 6.06 11.69
CA MET A 97 15.99 6.64 12.75
C MET A 97 15.16 7.16 13.92
N ILE A 98 14.05 7.86 13.67
CA ILE A 98 13.10 8.28 14.70
C ILE A 98 12.56 7.08 15.49
N LEU A 99 12.11 6.04 14.78
CA LEU A 99 11.60 4.82 15.42
C LEU A 99 12.71 4.16 16.25
N LYS A 100 13.95 4.13 15.78
CA LYS A 100 15.09 3.60 16.53
C LYS A 100 15.34 4.37 17.82
N ASP A 101 15.36 5.70 17.77
CA ASP A 101 15.55 6.56 18.95
C ASP A 101 14.44 6.39 19.99
N LYS A 102 13.22 6.07 19.53
CA LYS A 102 12.07 5.74 20.37
C LYS A 102 12.01 4.26 20.82
N ASN A 103 13.01 3.44 20.49
CA ASN A 103 13.04 1.98 20.73
C ASN A 103 11.93 1.18 20.01
N LEU A 104 11.47 1.67 18.85
CA LEU A 104 10.41 1.10 18.01
C LEU A 104 10.91 0.58 16.66
N HIS A 105 12.23 0.49 16.44
CA HIS A 105 12.79 -0.02 15.19
C HIS A 105 12.29 -1.44 14.84
N ASN A 106 12.00 -2.27 15.85
CA ASN A 106 11.41 -3.60 15.71
C ASN A 106 9.95 -3.63 15.24
N LYS A 107 9.31 -2.47 15.11
CA LYS A 107 7.98 -2.28 14.53
C LYS A 107 8.04 -1.66 13.13
N ALA A 108 9.20 -1.20 12.65
CA ALA A 108 9.31 -0.58 11.33
C ALA A 108 9.16 -1.62 10.20
N ILE A 109 8.49 -1.27 9.11
CA ILE A 109 8.41 -2.04 7.86
C ILE A 109 8.87 -1.14 6.71
N TYR A 110 9.94 -1.52 6.04
CA TYR A 110 10.50 -0.70 4.96
C TYR A 110 9.80 -0.96 3.63
N ASN A 111 9.25 0.07 3.02
CA ASN A 111 8.56 0.03 1.73
C ASN A 111 9.00 1.21 0.83
N PRO A 112 10.17 1.12 0.19
CA PRO A 112 10.61 2.09 -0.82
C PRO A 112 10.00 1.81 -2.20
N GLU A 113 9.10 0.82 -2.32
CA GLU A 113 8.44 0.30 -3.52
C GLU A 113 9.32 -0.36 -4.59
N THR A 114 10.60 0.02 -4.67
CA THR A 114 11.47 -0.23 -5.83
C THR A 114 12.71 -1.09 -5.53
N LEU A 115 13.28 -0.97 -4.33
CA LEU A 115 14.65 -1.45 -4.08
C LEU A 115 14.74 -2.92 -3.64
N LEU A 116 13.78 -3.40 -2.85
CA LEU A 116 13.80 -4.71 -2.19
C LEU A 116 13.54 -5.86 -3.18
N THR A 117 14.56 -6.19 -3.97
CA THR A 117 14.49 -7.10 -5.13
C THR A 117 15.23 -8.42 -4.91
N ASN A 118 15.99 -8.56 -3.83
CA ASN A 118 16.80 -9.74 -3.53
C ASN A 118 16.92 -9.96 -2.01
N TYR A 119 17.33 -11.16 -1.59
CA TYR A 119 17.39 -11.50 -0.17
C TYR A 119 18.53 -10.83 0.61
N PHE A 120 19.55 -10.29 -0.07
CA PHE A 120 20.62 -9.56 0.61
C PHE A 120 20.08 -8.27 1.22
N ASP A 121 19.20 -7.56 0.52
CA ASP A 121 18.57 -6.34 1.06
C ASP A 121 17.75 -6.66 2.32
N PHE A 122 16.92 -7.72 2.27
CA PHE A 122 16.14 -8.17 3.42
C PHE A 122 17.02 -8.60 4.60
N ASN A 123 18.15 -9.24 4.33
CA ASN A 123 19.05 -9.73 5.37
C ASN A 123 19.87 -8.59 6.00
N TYR A 124 20.28 -7.60 5.20
CA TYR A 124 20.86 -6.36 5.72
C TYR A 124 19.87 -5.63 6.62
N LEU A 125 18.62 -5.48 6.17
CA LEU A 125 17.55 -4.90 6.96
C LEU A 125 17.32 -5.64 8.28
N ALA A 126 17.34 -6.98 8.27
CA ALA A 126 17.18 -7.78 9.48
C ALA A 126 18.26 -7.48 10.55
N GLU A 127 19.50 -7.16 10.15
CA GLU A 127 20.58 -6.78 11.07
C GLU A 127 20.31 -5.46 11.80
N THR A 128 19.44 -4.61 11.24
CA THR A 128 18.98 -3.36 11.86
C THR A 128 17.83 -3.57 12.86
N GLY A 129 17.35 -4.82 13.00
CA GLY A 129 16.25 -5.19 13.89
C GLY A 129 14.87 -4.80 13.38
N ILE A 130 14.72 -4.47 12.09
CA ILE A 130 13.44 -4.08 11.49
C ILE A 130 12.43 -5.25 11.43
N PHE A 131 11.12 -4.94 11.51
CA PHE A 131 10.07 -5.95 11.47
C PHE A 131 9.98 -6.68 10.13
N GLY A 132 10.19 -5.95 9.03
CA GLY A 132 10.14 -6.51 7.68
C GLY A 132 10.29 -5.47 6.57
N GLY A 133 10.00 -5.89 5.34
CA GLY A 133 9.96 -5.00 4.19
C GLY A 133 9.06 -5.50 3.07
N PHE A 134 8.66 -4.60 2.18
CA PHE A 134 7.87 -4.93 1.00
C PHE A 134 8.78 -5.40 -0.13
N VAL A 135 8.47 -6.55 -0.73
CA VAL A 135 9.11 -6.94 -1.99
C VAL A 135 8.78 -5.91 -3.07
N ALA A 136 9.75 -5.61 -3.93
CA ALA A 136 9.56 -4.67 -5.03
C ALA A 136 8.46 -5.16 -6.00
N LYS A 137 7.80 -4.22 -6.67
CA LYS A 137 6.67 -4.50 -7.57
C LYS A 137 7.08 -5.09 -8.92
N GLU A 138 8.36 -5.03 -9.26
CA GLU A 138 8.89 -5.38 -10.59
C GLU A 138 9.77 -6.65 -10.60
N ILE A 139 9.48 -7.59 -9.70
CA ILE A 139 10.17 -8.89 -9.65
C ILE A 139 9.22 -10.04 -9.91
N THR A 140 9.78 -11.18 -10.33
CA THR A 140 8.99 -12.37 -10.66
C THR A 140 8.61 -13.16 -9.41
N LEU A 141 7.61 -14.04 -9.52
CA LEU A 141 7.25 -14.97 -8.46
C LEU A 141 8.43 -15.87 -8.05
N GLU A 142 9.29 -16.25 -9.00
CA GLU A 142 10.47 -17.05 -8.71
C GLU A 142 11.51 -16.26 -7.90
N ASP A 143 11.69 -14.96 -8.18
CA ASP A 143 12.54 -14.10 -7.37
C ASP A 143 11.99 -13.96 -5.94
N ILE A 144 10.67 -13.77 -5.80
CA ILE A 144 9.99 -13.71 -4.50
C ILE A 144 10.20 -15.01 -3.71
N LYS A 145 10.07 -16.18 -4.36
CA LYS A 145 10.34 -17.49 -3.73
C LYS A 145 11.79 -17.61 -3.26
N ILE A 146 12.76 -17.12 -4.04
CA ILE A 146 14.18 -17.09 -3.66
C ILE A 146 14.39 -16.18 -2.44
N ILE A 147 13.77 -15.00 -2.41
CA ILE A 147 13.79 -14.10 -1.26
C ILE A 147 13.26 -14.81 -0.03
N ASN A 148 12.06 -15.39 -0.13
CA ASN A 148 11.40 -16.07 0.97
C ASN A 148 12.20 -17.22 1.57
N LYS A 149 12.89 -17.99 0.73
CA LYS A 149 13.73 -19.10 1.19
C LYS A 149 14.95 -18.64 2.02
N ASN A 150 15.43 -17.42 1.80
CA ASN A 150 16.70 -16.93 2.37
C ASN A 150 16.55 -15.72 3.31
N LYS A 151 15.34 -15.16 3.43
CA LYS A 151 15.06 -13.97 4.26
C LYS A 151 15.27 -14.25 5.74
N LYS A 152 15.71 -13.22 6.47
CA LYS A 152 15.86 -13.19 7.93
C LYS A 152 14.86 -12.28 8.65
N THR A 153 13.97 -11.61 7.90
CA THR A 153 12.90 -10.74 8.41
C THR A 153 11.61 -10.97 7.61
N HIS A 154 10.50 -10.31 7.96
CA HIS A 154 9.22 -10.53 7.29
C HIS A 154 9.16 -9.91 5.89
N THR A 155 8.47 -10.60 4.97
CA THR A 155 8.14 -10.10 3.63
C THR A 155 6.69 -9.66 3.54
N PHE A 156 6.50 -8.46 2.99
CA PHE A 156 5.22 -7.87 2.65
C PHE A 156 5.10 -7.79 1.12
N MET A 157 3.88 -7.87 0.60
CA MET A 157 3.60 -7.72 -0.83
C MET A 157 2.21 -7.14 -1.03
N VAL A 158 2.05 -6.22 -1.98
CA VAL A 158 0.72 -5.85 -2.47
C VAL A 158 0.21 -6.98 -3.37
N GLY A 159 -0.86 -7.66 -2.94
CA GLY A 159 -1.49 -8.78 -3.64
C GLY A 159 -2.66 -8.40 -4.53
N HIS A 160 -3.24 -7.22 -4.27
CA HIS A 160 -4.36 -6.68 -5.00
C HIS A 160 -4.34 -5.15 -4.97
N GLY A 161 -4.68 -4.49 -6.08
CA GLY A 161 -4.85 -3.03 -6.15
C GLY A 161 -4.03 -2.35 -7.24
N HIS A 162 -4.14 -1.03 -7.34
CA HIS A 162 -3.36 -0.24 -8.29
C HIS A 162 -1.93 -0.05 -7.79
N LEU A 163 -0.94 -0.45 -8.60
CA LEU A 163 0.46 -0.28 -8.27
C LEU A 163 0.95 1.11 -8.72
N ASN A 164 1.44 1.91 -7.78
CA ASN A 164 2.12 3.17 -8.09
C ASN A 164 3.38 2.95 -8.95
N MET A 165 3.57 3.80 -9.95
CA MET A 165 4.75 3.83 -10.85
C MET A 165 5.58 5.11 -10.70
N PHE A 166 4.95 6.21 -10.26
CA PHE A 166 5.59 7.52 -10.21
C PHE A 166 5.06 8.31 -9.02
N TYR A 167 5.97 8.90 -8.25
CA TYR A 167 5.64 9.80 -7.16
C TYR A 167 6.52 11.07 -7.24
N SER A 168 5.89 12.23 -7.37
CA SER A 168 6.53 13.54 -7.25
C SER A 168 5.97 14.31 -6.08
N LYS A 169 6.82 14.97 -5.27
CA LYS A 169 6.36 15.93 -4.25
C LYS A 169 5.67 17.18 -4.83
N ARG A 170 5.82 17.43 -6.14
CA ARG A 170 5.22 18.59 -6.81
C ARG A 170 3.75 18.33 -7.08
N LYS A 171 2.92 19.38 -6.96
CA LYS A 171 1.50 19.38 -7.34
C LYS A 171 1.33 19.60 -8.84
N LEU A 172 1.64 18.60 -9.65
CA LEU A 172 1.66 18.74 -11.12
C LEU A 172 0.29 19.09 -11.70
N LEU A 173 -0.81 18.54 -11.16
CA LEU A 173 -2.16 18.84 -11.64
C LEU A 173 -2.56 20.27 -11.27
N LYS A 174 -2.38 20.67 -10.01
CA LYS A 174 -2.61 22.06 -9.60
C LYS A 174 -1.73 23.04 -10.39
N ASN A 175 -0.43 22.77 -10.54
CA ASN A 175 0.48 23.63 -11.31
C ASN A 175 0.01 23.79 -12.76
N TYR A 176 -0.52 22.72 -13.36
CA TYR A 176 -1.08 22.77 -14.71
C TYR A 176 -2.40 23.57 -14.76
N ALA A 177 -3.29 23.38 -13.78
CA ALA A 177 -4.52 24.15 -13.63
C ALA A 177 -4.23 25.67 -13.50
N ASP A 178 -3.29 26.02 -12.62
CA ASP A 178 -2.84 27.39 -12.38
C ASP A 178 -2.26 28.00 -13.67
N TYR A 179 -1.43 27.25 -14.41
CA TYR A 179 -0.88 27.70 -15.69
C TYR A 179 -1.97 28.01 -16.73
N LEU A 180 -3.05 27.23 -16.73
CA LEU A 180 -4.22 27.46 -17.60
C LEU A 180 -5.17 28.55 -17.07
N ASN A 181 -4.92 29.14 -15.91
CA ASN A 181 -5.86 29.98 -15.17
C ASN A 181 -7.21 29.27 -14.90
N SER A 182 -7.19 27.95 -14.76
CA SER A 182 -8.36 27.15 -14.36
C SER A 182 -8.59 27.28 -12.86
N LYS A 183 -9.86 27.24 -12.45
CA LYS A 183 -10.27 27.20 -11.03
C LYS A 183 -10.60 25.77 -10.56
N GLU A 184 -10.39 24.78 -11.42
CA GLU A 184 -10.64 23.38 -11.06
C GLU A 184 -9.66 22.93 -9.98
N ASP A 185 -10.21 22.28 -8.95
CA ASP A 185 -9.44 21.65 -7.89
C ASP A 185 -9.39 20.14 -8.12
N PHE A 186 -8.18 19.64 -8.35
CA PHE A 186 -7.90 18.23 -8.61
C PHE A 186 -7.43 17.48 -7.35
N LYS A 187 -7.30 18.17 -6.20
CA LYS A 187 -6.83 17.54 -4.95
C LYS A 187 -7.77 16.40 -4.55
N ASP A 188 -7.18 15.26 -4.21
CA ASP A 188 -7.84 14.05 -3.71
C ASP A 188 -8.92 13.46 -4.64
N LYS A 189 -8.97 13.88 -5.90
CA LYS A 189 -9.86 13.31 -6.92
C LYS A 189 -9.34 11.93 -7.35
N GLN A 190 -10.21 10.93 -7.24
CA GLN A 190 -9.89 9.52 -7.46
C GLN A 190 -10.35 8.98 -8.84
N ASP A 191 -10.89 9.86 -9.70
CA ASP A 191 -11.46 9.54 -11.01
C ASP A 191 -10.66 10.16 -12.18
N LEU A 192 -9.47 10.68 -11.91
CA LEU A 192 -8.61 11.33 -12.91
C LEU A 192 -7.70 10.32 -13.63
N LEU A 193 -7.50 10.55 -14.93
CA LEU A 193 -6.71 9.69 -15.82
C LEU A 193 -5.73 10.52 -16.65
N ILE A 194 -4.52 9.99 -16.83
CA ILE A 194 -3.55 10.43 -17.84
C ILE A 194 -3.72 9.54 -19.07
N ILE A 195 -4.07 10.16 -20.20
CA ILE A 195 -4.23 9.47 -21.48
C ILE A 195 -3.08 9.87 -22.38
N GLU A 196 -2.26 8.90 -22.76
CA GLU A 196 -1.20 9.13 -23.73
C GLU A 196 -1.74 9.20 -25.15
N GLU A 197 -1.24 10.13 -25.96
CA GLU A 197 -1.71 10.35 -27.34
C GLU A 197 -1.65 9.07 -28.20
N LYS A 198 -0.60 8.27 -28.03
CA LYS A 198 -0.35 7.03 -28.79
C LYS A 198 -0.92 5.77 -28.15
N ARG A 199 -1.46 5.86 -26.92
CA ARG A 199 -1.99 4.72 -26.16
C ARG A 199 -3.24 5.14 -25.41
N LYS A 200 -4.32 5.35 -26.18
CA LYS A 200 -5.60 5.83 -25.64
C LYS A 200 -6.38 4.76 -24.87
N ASP A 201 -6.13 3.48 -25.17
CA ASP A 201 -6.88 2.35 -24.61
C ASP A 201 -6.31 1.83 -23.27
N ASP A 202 -5.25 2.45 -22.73
CA ASP A 202 -4.58 2.03 -21.49
C ASP A 202 -4.25 3.26 -20.60
N PRO A 203 -5.28 3.99 -20.14
CA PRO A 203 -5.10 5.23 -19.38
C PRO A 203 -4.52 4.95 -17.99
N TYR A 204 -3.67 5.85 -17.50
CA TYR A 204 -3.08 5.73 -16.18
C TYR A 204 -3.84 6.55 -15.14
N PRO A 205 -4.31 5.95 -14.03
CA PRO A 205 -4.87 6.72 -12.92
C PRO A 205 -3.82 7.69 -12.37
N VAL A 206 -4.26 8.93 -12.12
CA VAL A 206 -3.45 9.97 -11.49
C VAL A 206 -4.17 10.47 -10.24
N LEU A 207 -3.42 10.60 -9.15
CA LEU A 207 -3.91 11.15 -7.89
C LEU A 207 -2.98 12.28 -7.47
N GLU A 208 -3.55 13.42 -7.07
CA GLU A 208 -2.80 14.47 -6.39
C GLU A 208 -3.32 14.61 -4.96
N ASP A 209 -2.58 14.06 -4.00
CA ASP A 209 -2.93 14.08 -2.56
C ASP A 209 -2.14 15.16 -1.82
N TYR A 210 -2.12 15.17 -0.48
CA TYR A 210 -1.28 16.09 0.31
C TYR A 210 0.24 15.94 0.05
N ALA A 211 0.70 14.74 -0.27
CA ALA A 211 2.12 14.44 -0.42
C ALA A 211 2.68 14.75 -1.82
N GLY A 212 1.82 14.91 -2.83
CA GLY A 212 2.24 15.25 -4.20
C GLY A 212 1.37 14.61 -5.29
N THR A 213 1.93 14.45 -6.49
CA THR A 213 1.27 13.77 -7.62
C THR A 213 1.80 12.34 -7.77
N HIS A 214 0.87 11.40 -7.98
CA HIS A 214 1.10 9.98 -8.13
C HIS A 214 0.51 9.48 -9.43
N VAL A 215 1.22 8.59 -10.12
CA VAL A 215 0.69 7.91 -11.32
C VAL A 215 0.77 6.41 -11.11
N PHE A 216 -0.33 5.72 -11.36
CA PHE A 216 -0.50 4.30 -11.14
C PHE A 216 -0.54 3.52 -12.44
N ARG A 217 -0.25 2.22 -12.37
CA ARG A 217 -0.50 1.30 -13.47
C ARG A 217 -1.99 1.34 -13.86
N SER A 218 -2.22 1.25 -15.16
CA SER A 218 -3.56 1.26 -15.77
C SER A 218 -4.40 0.09 -15.25
N LYS A 219 -3.82 -1.12 -15.27
CA LYS A 219 -4.47 -2.34 -14.79
C LYS A 219 -4.27 -2.54 -13.29
N VAL A 220 -5.33 -3.00 -12.62
CA VAL A 220 -5.26 -3.47 -11.24
C VAL A 220 -4.40 -4.72 -11.18
N PHE A 221 -3.44 -4.74 -10.26
CA PHE A 221 -2.69 -5.94 -10.00
C PHE A 221 -3.53 -6.94 -9.20
N SER A 222 -3.50 -8.21 -9.58
CA SER A 222 -4.17 -9.29 -8.85
C SER A 222 -3.31 -10.55 -8.84
N SER A 223 -2.97 -11.03 -7.65
CA SER A 223 -2.29 -12.31 -7.42
C SER A 223 -3.25 -13.45 -7.07
N LEU A 224 -4.55 -13.27 -7.29
CA LEU A 224 -5.59 -14.17 -6.80
C LEU A 224 -5.48 -15.58 -7.42
N GLU A 225 -5.15 -15.69 -8.71
CA GLU A 225 -4.96 -16.98 -9.39
C GLU A 225 -3.71 -17.73 -8.91
N GLU A 226 -2.70 -17.00 -8.44
CA GLU A 226 -1.42 -17.53 -7.96
C GLU A 226 -1.38 -17.69 -6.44
N LEU A 227 -2.50 -17.50 -5.76
CA LEU A 227 -2.52 -17.33 -4.31
C LEU A 227 -1.98 -18.56 -3.55
N SER A 228 -2.15 -19.76 -4.10
CA SER A 228 -1.57 -21.00 -3.54
C SER A 228 -0.05 -20.99 -3.47
N GLU A 229 0.61 -20.32 -4.42
CA GLU A 229 2.06 -20.16 -4.43
C GLU A 229 2.48 -18.94 -3.59
N ILE A 230 1.73 -17.84 -3.66
CA ILE A 230 1.97 -16.62 -2.86
C ILE A 230 1.88 -16.93 -1.36
N LYS A 231 0.91 -17.74 -0.92
CA LYS A 231 0.77 -18.19 0.48
C LYS A 231 2.02 -18.87 1.04
N LYS A 232 2.85 -19.46 0.18
CA LYS A 232 4.12 -20.12 0.55
C LYS A 232 5.32 -19.17 0.47
N ALA A 233 5.18 -18.01 -0.17
CA ALA A 233 6.29 -17.13 -0.54
C ALA A 233 6.27 -15.77 0.18
N ILE A 234 5.15 -15.38 0.79
CA ILE A 234 4.98 -14.09 1.45
C ILE A 234 4.40 -14.26 2.86
N ASP A 235 4.89 -13.47 3.82
CA ASP A 235 4.32 -13.48 5.18
C ASP A 235 3.08 -12.60 5.28
N TYR A 236 3.07 -11.43 4.64
CA TYR A 236 1.97 -10.45 4.68
C TYR A 236 1.53 -10.05 3.26
N LEU A 237 0.27 -10.32 2.92
CA LEU A 237 -0.33 -9.91 1.66
C LEU A 237 -1.26 -8.73 1.90
N VAL A 238 -1.06 -7.63 1.18
CA VAL A 238 -1.86 -6.42 1.27
C VAL A 238 -2.88 -6.38 0.14
N ILE A 239 -4.15 -6.25 0.50
CA ILE A 239 -5.26 -5.93 -0.39
C ILE A 239 -5.48 -4.42 -0.31
N ASP A 240 -4.92 -3.70 -1.26
CA ASP A 240 -5.01 -2.24 -1.36
C ASP A 240 -6.22 -1.86 -2.20
N THR A 241 -7.13 -1.10 -1.60
CA THR A 241 -8.40 -0.68 -2.20
C THR A 241 -8.41 0.79 -2.58
N ILE A 242 -7.25 1.42 -2.79
CA ILE A 242 -7.19 2.76 -3.39
C ILE A 242 -8.02 2.83 -4.69
N PHE A 243 -8.76 3.93 -4.86
CA PHE A 243 -9.77 4.15 -5.92
C PHE A 243 -11.06 3.32 -5.78
N LYS A 244 -11.25 2.61 -4.66
CA LYS A 244 -12.40 1.73 -4.42
C LYS A 244 -13.10 2.08 -3.11
N ASP A 245 -14.31 1.55 -2.94
CA ASP A 245 -15.17 1.73 -1.75
C ASP A 245 -15.20 0.47 -0.88
N ASP A 246 -15.86 0.53 0.27
CA ASP A 246 -15.98 -0.64 1.16
C ASP A 246 -16.80 -1.79 0.54
N ALA A 247 -17.67 -1.49 -0.43
CA ALA A 247 -18.41 -2.52 -1.16
C ALA A 247 -17.48 -3.38 -2.03
N TYR A 248 -16.47 -2.78 -2.65
CA TYR A 248 -15.38 -3.51 -3.32
C TYR A 248 -14.67 -4.43 -2.34
N LEU A 249 -14.25 -3.86 -1.20
CA LEU A 249 -13.48 -4.57 -0.18
C LEU A 249 -14.21 -5.82 0.32
N LYS A 250 -15.52 -5.68 0.58
CA LYS A 250 -16.40 -6.76 1.05
C LYS A 250 -16.50 -7.95 0.10
N LEU A 251 -16.40 -7.70 -1.20
CA LEU A 251 -16.44 -8.74 -2.21
C LEU A 251 -15.06 -9.37 -2.45
N ILE A 252 -13.99 -8.58 -2.38
CA ILE A 252 -12.63 -9.06 -2.71
C ILE A 252 -11.97 -9.83 -1.57
N LEU A 253 -12.14 -9.42 -0.30
CA LEU A 253 -11.46 -10.04 0.83
C LEU A 253 -11.75 -11.55 0.98
N PRO A 254 -13.01 -12.01 0.94
CA PRO A 254 -13.30 -13.44 1.07
C PRO A 254 -12.60 -14.29 0.00
N MET A 255 -12.50 -13.79 -1.23
CA MET A 255 -11.83 -14.50 -2.32
C MET A 255 -10.35 -14.76 -2.01
N TYR A 256 -9.65 -13.78 -1.44
CA TYR A 256 -8.26 -13.93 -1.01
C TYR A 256 -8.12 -14.75 0.28
N TYR A 257 -9.00 -14.55 1.26
CA TYR A 257 -8.92 -15.26 2.53
C TYR A 257 -9.14 -16.77 2.34
N ASP A 258 -10.26 -17.12 1.69
CA ASP A 258 -10.68 -18.51 1.47
C ASP A 258 -9.98 -19.18 0.28
N ASN A 259 -9.23 -18.41 -0.53
CA ASN A 259 -8.63 -18.88 -1.79
C ASN A 259 -9.69 -19.45 -2.75
N GLN A 260 -10.80 -18.73 -2.89
CA GLN A 260 -11.93 -19.10 -3.74
C GLN A 260 -12.19 -18.02 -4.79
N ILE A 261 -12.06 -18.39 -6.06
CA ILE A 261 -12.27 -17.47 -7.18
C ILE A 261 -13.74 -17.50 -7.57
N ASN A 262 -14.41 -16.35 -7.50
CA ASN A 262 -15.74 -16.16 -8.07
C ASN A 262 -15.64 -15.29 -9.32
N LYS A 263 -15.68 -15.91 -10.50
CA LYS A 263 -15.57 -15.21 -11.79
C LYS A 263 -16.71 -14.21 -12.00
N GLU A 264 -17.93 -14.55 -11.60
CA GLU A 264 -19.08 -13.65 -11.74
C GLU A 264 -18.88 -12.38 -10.91
N THR A 265 -18.40 -12.52 -9.67
CA THR A 265 -18.06 -11.36 -8.83
C THR A 265 -16.93 -10.54 -9.43
N ILE A 266 -15.90 -11.18 -9.99
CA ILE A 266 -14.79 -10.46 -10.66
C ILE A 266 -15.31 -9.66 -11.86
N ASP A 267 -16.14 -10.27 -12.70
CA ASP A 267 -16.71 -9.60 -13.88
C ASP A 267 -17.61 -8.41 -13.46
N GLN A 268 -18.38 -8.57 -12.38
CA GLN A 268 -19.18 -7.49 -11.79
C GLN A 268 -18.30 -6.34 -11.29
N LEU A 269 -17.20 -6.63 -10.58
CA LEU A 269 -16.25 -5.63 -10.10
C LEU A 269 -15.56 -4.90 -11.26
N GLN A 270 -15.01 -5.64 -12.23
CA GLN A 270 -14.36 -5.04 -13.40
C GLN A 270 -15.29 -4.12 -14.18
N SER A 271 -16.56 -4.51 -14.32
CA SER A 271 -17.60 -3.68 -14.94
C SER A 271 -17.92 -2.43 -14.11
N LYS A 272 -18.18 -2.58 -12.79
CA LYS A 272 -18.57 -1.47 -11.90
C LYS A 272 -17.49 -0.37 -11.83
N TYR A 273 -16.22 -0.74 -11.78
CA TYR A 273 -15.10 0.21 -11.66
C TYR A 273 -14.41 0.50 -12.99
N ASN A 274 -14.95 -0.01 -14.10
CA ASN A 274 -14.42 0.17 -15.46
C ASN A 274 -12.90 -0.12 -15.55
N GLU A 275 -12.52 -1.31 -15.09
CA GLU A 275 -11.11 -1.69 -14.96
C GLU A 275 -10.83 -3.09 -15.50
N SER A 276 -9.54 -3.38 -15.69
CA SER A 276 -9.07 -4.73 -16.01
C SER A 276 -7.93 -5.11 -15.08
N TRP A 277 -7.80 -6.41 -14.84
CA TRP A 277 -6.81 -6.96 -13.92
C TRP A 277 -5.66 -7.62 -14.67
N ASP A 278 -4.46 -7.58 -14.09
CA ASP A 278 -3.30 -8.33 -14.57
C ASP A 278 -2.43 -8.89 -13.45
N LYS A 279 -1.42 -9.67 -13.84
CA LYS A 279 -0.48 -10.33 -12.94
C LYS A 279 0.83 -9.57 -12.78
N GLY A 280 0.88 -8.31 -13.22
CA GLY A 280 2.08 -7.48 -13.23
C GLY A 280 3.32 -8.19 -13.77
N PHE A 281 4.37 -8.23 -12.94
CA PHE A 281 5.67 -8.82 -13.27
C PHE A 281 5.87 -10.25 -12.75
N LEU A 282 4.84 -10.89 -12.17
CA LEU A 282 4.98 -12.24 -11.57
C LEU A 282 5.57 -13.27 -12.55
N PHE A 283 5.28 -13.13 -13.85
CA PHE A 283 5.76 -14.04 -14.91
C PHE A 283 6.50 -13.34 -16.05
N ASN A 284 6.62 -12.01 -16.00
CA ASN A 284 7.26 -11.22 -17.03
C ASN A 284 8.52 -10.60 -16.45
N LYS A 285 9.69 -11.05 -16.91
CA LYS A 285 10.93 -10.34 -16.59
C LYS A 285 10.96 -9.00 -17.32
N THR A 286 11.43 -7.96 -16.64
CA THR A 286 11.72 -6.66 -17.24
C THR A 286 12.92 -6.81 -18.17
N PHE A 287 12.67 -7.16 -19.43
CA PHE A 287 13.73 -7.23 -20.44
C PHE A 287 13.97 -5.83 -21.01
N TYR A 288 15.19 -5.33 -20.87
CA TYR A 288 15.67 -4.30 -21.77
C TYR A 288 15.79 -4.94 -23.16
N LYS A 289 15.03 -4.43 -24.15
CA LYS A 289 15.35 -4.71 -25.56
C LYS A 289 16.75 -4.13 -25.80
N ARG A 290 17.74 -5.01 -25.86
CA ARG A 290 19.11 -4.65 -26.27
C ARG A 290 19.15 -4.35 -27.76
#